data_AF-A0A960R7S8-F1
#
_entry.id   AF-A0A960R7S8-F1
#
_cell.length_a   1.000
_cell.length_b   1.000
_cell.length_c   1.000
_cell.angle_alpha   90.00
_cell.angle_beta   90.00
_cell.angle_gamma   90.00
#
_symmetry.space_group_name_H-M   'P 1'
#
loop_
_entity.id
_entity.type
_entity.pdbx_description
1 polymer ?
#
loop_
_entity_poly.entity_id
_entity_poly.type
_entity_poly.pdbx_seq_one_letter_code
_entity_poly.pdbx_strand_id
1 'polypeptide(L)'
;MIFPIVHQRWLIAALSGWNLISISEAAEPVTPAAFAEAVQPLLKEACLSCHSTEKQKGDLDLERFATLDAAKAEPGVWEKVYEQVESGEMPPKKERPLTELQKTALLAWVQDMLDEIALSRAGDPGPVVLRRLSNMEYTYTIRDLTGVETLDPAREFPVDGAAGEGFTNAGAALVMSPGLLTKYLDAAKEIAAHAVLTPEGIRFSSATSSRDWTNETLAEIRRFYARFTEATEQTVMVTGAGQLHNQGGVVPLAVYLDALQGRRGEQGLNAKYLSILRRAMEDPKPSLLLDPLRAKFREKALTVAEIEAWQRSLWRFTSVGHIGKENGPKAWQEAVNPLREEHEARLKLTAPADGGDLTLYLVTSDAGDGTEHDAAVWENPRLVAPGRPDLPVRQLPAILSALENRRKAVASSAAACLAAVHEADAAKERPDLKSLAAKHGVDLEILGGWLDWLGIGAAGEASTGSPLTQKLERTPDYDFIQGWKGEQALGVLANSSDA
;
A
#
# COMPACT_ATOMS: atom_id res chain seq x y z
N MET A 1 10.57 -23.32 34.41
CA MET A 1 9.97 -24.29 35.34
C MET A 1 10.23 -25.68 34.77
N ILE A 2 11.38 -26.27 35.09
CA ILE A 2 11.54 -27.46 35.96
C ILE A 2 11.45 -28.79 35.13
N PHE A 3 12.64 -29.31 34.78
CA PHE A 3 13.03 -30.75 34.71
C PHE A 3 12.59 -31.51 35.98
N PRO A 4 12.57 -32.87 36.13
CA PRO A 4 13.64 -33.81 35.70
C PRO A 4 13.18 -35.27 35.31
N ILE A 5 13.98 -36.02 34.53
CA ILE A 5 14.95 -37.10 34.87
C ILE A 5 14.36 -38.36 35.56
N VAL A 6 14.78 -39.53 35.04
CA VAL A 6 15.29 -40.81 35.63
C VAL A 6 14.50 -42.05 35.12
N HIS A 7 15.10 -43.07 34.47
CA HIS A 7 15.82 -44.19 35.10
C HIS A 7 16.59 -45.08 34.11
N GLN A 8 17.77 -45.53 34.57
CA GLN A 8 18.55 -46.67 34.08
C GLN A 8 17.80 -48.00 34.32
N ARG A 9 18.00 -49.02 33.46
CA ARG A 9 18.74 -50.26 33.78
C ARG A 9 18.71 -51.28 32.62
N TRP A 10 19.92 -51.63 32.19
CA TRP A 10 20.45 -52.92 31.75
C TRP A 10 19.49 -54.10 31.54
N LEU A 11 19.54 -54.69 30.34
CA LEU A 11 19.42 -56.14 30.14
C LEU A 11 20.27 -56.57 28.94
N ILE A 12 21.14 -57.55 29.20
CA ILE A 12 22.05 -58.23 28.29
C ILE A 12 21.23 -59.14 27.38
N ALA A 13 21.47 -59.11 26.07
CA ALA A 13 21.16 -60.23 25.18
C ALA A 13 22.24 -60.31 24.08
N ALA A 14 23.04 -61.37 24.16
CA ALA A 14 24.04 -61.73 23.18
C ALA A 14 23.35 -62.26 21.91
N LEU A 15 23.73 -61.72 20.75
CA LEU A 15 23.54 -62.37 19.46
C LEU A 15 24.83 -62.24 18.65
N SER A 16 25.48 -63.39 18.49
CA SER A 16 26.53 -63.70 17.56
C SER A 16 26.03 -63.63 16.12
N GLY A 17 26.73 -62.88 15.26
CA GLY A 17 26.55 -62.88 13.82
C GLY A 17 27.75 -62.21 13.16
N TRP A 18 28.51 -62.97 12.38
CA TRP A 18 29.86 -62.67 11.92
C TRP A 18 29.98 -61.42 11.06
N ASN A 19 30.91 -60.53 11.44
CA ASN A 19 31.48 -59.52 10.54
C ASN A 19 32.48 -60.22 9.63
N LEU A 20 32.17 -60.29 8.33
CA LEU A 20 33.17 -60.45 7.29
C LEU A 20 33.98 -59.14 7.23
N ILE A 21 35.05 -59.09 8.01
CA ILE A 21 36.12 -58.11 7.79
C ILE A 21 36.74 -58.50 6.45
N SER A 22 36.44 -57.75 5.39
CA SER A 22 37.37 -57.66 4.26
C SER A 22 38.65 -57.07 4.83
N ILE A 23 39.63 -57.95 5.08
CA ILE A 23 41.00 -57.53 5.27
C ILE A 23 41.40 -57.02 3.88
N SER A 24 41.33 -55.70 3.70
CA SER A 24 42.13 -55.06 2.66
C SER A 24 43.56 -55.45 3.00
N GLU A 25 44.16 -56.32 2.19
CA GLU A 25 45.58 -56.59 2.24
C GLU A 25 46.25 -55.23 2.06
N ALA A 26 46.80 -54.69 3.16
CA ALA A 26 47.55 -53.46 3.09
C ALA A 26 48.74 -53.73 2.16
N ALA A 27 48.86 -52.93 1.09
CA ALA A 27 50.02 -52.98 0.22
C ALA A 27 51.28 -53.01 1.08
N GLU A 28 52.17 -53.98 0.81
CA GLU A 28 53.41 -54.07 1.56
C GLU A 28 54.18 -52.75 1.40
N PRO A 29 54.73 -52.18 2.49
CA PRO A 29 55.42 -50.91 2.41
C PRO A 29 56.60 -51.01 1.44
N VAL A 30 56.79 -49.99 0.60
CA VAL A 30 57.94 -49.93 -0.29
C VAL A 30 59.20 -49.75 0.55
N THR A 31 59.92 -50.84 0.78
CA THR A 31 61.13 -50.84 1.63
C THR A 31 62.41 -50.80 0.81
N PRO A 32 63.51 -50.25 1.36
CA PRO A 32 64.83 -50.35 0.75
C PRO A 32 65.27 -51.79 0.46
N ALA A 33 64.85 -52.74 1.31
CA ALA A 33 65.12 -54.17 1.12
C ALA A 33 64.40 -54.72 -0.12
N ALA A 34 63.08 -54.46 -0.25
CA ALA A 34 62.32 -54.86 -1.43
C ALA A 34 62.90 -54.27 -2.74
N PHE A 35 63.35 -53.00 -2.70
CA PHE A 35 64.03 -52.38 -3.84
C PHE A 35 65.35 -53.08 -4.20
N ALA A 36 66.20 -53.36 -3.21
CA ALA A 36 67.49 -54.00 -3.42
C ALA A 36 67.39 -55.46 -3.87
N GLU A 37 66.38 -56.20 -3.38
CA GLU A 37 66.23 -57.63 -3.63
C GLU A 37 65.42 -57.95 -4.89
N ALA A 38 64.38 -57.17 -5.20
CA ALA A 38 63.47 -57.47 -6.31
C ALA A 38 63.70 -56.57 -7.54
N VAL A 39 63.99 -55.28 -7.34
CA VAL A 39 63.97 -54.28 -8.42
C VAL A 39 65.36 -54.03 -8.99
N GLN A 40 66.37 -53.83 -8.15
CA GLN A 40 67.75 -53.60 -8.62
C GLN A 40 68.32 -54.71 -9.50
N PRO A 41 68.12 -56.01 -9.18
CA PRO A 41 68.60 -57.08 -10.06
C PRO A 41 67.89 -57.05 -11.41
N LEU A 42 66.60 -56.70 -11.42
CA LEU A 42 65.81 -56.60 -12.65
C LEU A 42 66.28 -55.44 -13.53
N LEU A 43 66.55 -54.27 -12.94
CA LEU A 43 67.11 -53.13 -13.68
C LEU A 43 68.47 -53.50 -14.28
N LYS A 44 69.34 -54.16 -13.50
CA LYS A 44 70.66 -54.61 -13.98
C LYS A 44 70.56 -55.60 -15.14
N GLU A 45 69.60 -56.54 -15.08
CA GLU A 45 69.42 -57.55 -16.13
C GLU A 45 68.78 -56.98 -17.40
N ALA A 46 67.73 -56.16 -17.27
CA ALA A 46 66.85 -55.81 -18.38
C ALA A 46 66.95 -54.34 -18.85
N CYS A 47 67.49 -53.43 -18.04
CA CYS A 47 67.44 -51.98 -18.30
C CYS A 47 68.82 -51.34 -18.47
N LEU A 48 69.80 -51.67 -17.63
CA LEU A 48 71.10 -50.98 -17.57
C LEU A 48 72.03 -51.27 -18.76
N SER A 49 71.71 -52.23 -19.63
CA SER A 49 72.45 -52.43 -20.89
C SER A 49 72.23 -51.30 -21.92
N CYS A 50 71.19 -50.48 -21.70
CA CYS A 50 70.77 -49.38 -22.57
C CYS A 50 70.46 -48.06 -21.85
N HIS A 51 70.20 -48.09 -20.54
CA HIS A 51 69.82 -46.93 -19.71
C HIS A 51 70.71 -46.84 -18.45
N SER A 52 72.02 -46.68 -18.64
CA SER A 52 73.05 -46.56 -17.60
C SER A 52 73.85 -45.28 -17.73
N THR A 53 74.75 -45.01 -16.78
CA THR A 53 75.61 -43.81 -16.83
C THR A 53 76.54 -43.83 -18.04
N GLU A 54 76.98 -45.02 -18.48
CA GLU A 54 77.79 -45.17 -19.70
C GLU A 54 76.96 -45.04 -20.99
N LYS A 55 75.68 -45.44 -20.96
CA LYS A 55 74.83 -45.50 -22.15
C LYS A 55 73.40 -45.08 -21.83
N GLN A 56 73.04 -43.88 -22.26
CA GLN A 56 71.77 -43.20 -21.95
C GLN A 56 70.85 -43.15 -23.17
N LYS A 57 70.29 -44.29 -23.61
CA LYS A 57 69.30 -44.24 -24.70
C LYS A 57 68.06 -43.50 -24.23
N GLY A 58 67.56 -42.58 -25.06
CA GLY A 58 66.39 -41.76 -24.73
C GLY A 58 66.63 -40.79 -23.57
N ASP A 59 67.90 -40.35 -23.38
CA ASP A 59 68.33 -39.44 -22.33
C ASP A 59 67.97 -39.91 -20.90
N LEU A 60 67.92 -41.24 -20.71
CA LEU A 60 67.57 -41.89 -19.45
C LEU A 60 68.75 -42.66 -18.86
N ASP A 61 69.11 -42.31 -17.62
CA ASP A 61 70.08 -43.02 -16.78
C ASP A 61 69.34 -43.61 -15.56
N LEU A 62 69.19 -44.93 -15.53
CA LEU A 62 68.58 -45.66 -14.41
C LEU A 62 69.62 -46.13 -13.38
N GLU A 63 70.91 -46.09 -13.71
CA GLU A 63 72.00 -46.52 -12.82
C GLU A 63 72.16 -45.57 -11.62
N ARG A 64 71.83 -44.28 -11.81
CA ARG A 64 71.83 -43.28 -10.73
C ARG A 64 70.84 -43.56 -9.60
N PHE A 65 69.81 -44.39 -9.84
CA PHE A 65 68.82 -44.79 -8.83
C PHE A 65 69.33 -45.98 -8.00
N ALA A 66 70.50 -45.82 -7.38
CA ALA A 66 71.13 -46.89 -6.59
C ALA A 66 70.46 -47.14 -5.22
N THR A 67 69.55 -46.26 -4.79
CA THR A 67 68.80 -46.37 -3.54
C THR A 67 67.32 -46.04 -3.76
N LEU A 68 66.46 -46.54 -2.86
CA LEU A 68 65.03 -46.20 -2.87
C LEU A 68 64.80 -44.69 -2.75
N ASP A 69 65.60 -44.01 -1.90
CA ASP A 69 65.49 -42.56 -1.73
C ASP A 69 65.83 -41.80 -3.01
N ALA A 70 66.82 -42.25 -3.78
CA ALA A 70 67.13 -41.68 -5.08
C ALA A 70 65.98 -41.86 -6.07
N ALA A 71 65.32 -43.03 -6.06
CA ALA A 71 64.15 -43.29 -6.89
C ALA A 71 62.95 -42.41 -6.48
N LYS A 72 62.67 -42.31 -5.18
CA LYS A 72 61.59 -41.47 -4.62
C LYS A 72 61.81 -39.97 -4.85
N ALA A 73 63.06 -39.52 -5.01
CA ALA A 73 63.38 -38.12 -5.27
C ALA A 73 62.94 -37.63 -6.67
N GLU A 74 62.78 -38.53 -7.64
CA GLU A 74 62.45 -38.19 -9.04
C GLU A 74 61.27 -39.02 -9.59
N PRO A 75 60.05 -38.88 -9.02
CA PRO A 75 58.89 -39.71 -9.39
C PRO A 75 58.51 -39.61 -10.89
N GLY A 76 58.65 -38.43 -11.50
CA GLY A 76 58.31 -38.23 -12.91
C GLY A 76 59.18 -39.02 -13.90
N VAL A 77 60.37 -39.49 -13.49
CA VAL A 77 61.16 -40.42 -14.31
C VAL A 77 60.53 -41.82 -14.25
N TRP A 78 60.08 -42.24 -13.07
CA TRP A 78 59.45 -43.54 -12.84
C TRP A 78 58.04 -43.65 -13.41
N GLU A 79 57.27 -42.56 -13.47
CA GLU A 79 56.01 -42.48 -14.22
C GLU A 79 56.23 -42.83 -15.70
N LYS A 80 57.25 -42.25 -16.33
CA LYS A 80 57.59 -42.56 -17.73
C LYS A 80 58.07 -44.01 -17.90
N VAL A 81 58.85 -44.53 -16.95
CA VAL A 81 59.27 -45.94 -16.96
C VAL A 81 58.04 -46.86 -16.87
N TYR A 82 57.08 -46.54 -16.00
CA TYR A 82 55.82 -47.25 -15.87
C TYR A 82 55.06 -47.27 -17.19
N GLU A 83 54.80 -46.10 -17.79
CA GLU A 83 54.09 -45.97 -19.06
C GLU A 83 54.75 -46.78 -20.19
N GLN A 84 56.09 -46.73 -20.29
CA GLN A 84 56.86 -47.40 -21.34
C GLN A 84 56.89 -48.93 -21.18
N VAL A 85 56.94 -49.43 -19.94
CA VAL A 85 56.89 -50.87 -19.64
C VAL A 85 55.46 -51.40 -19.75
N GLU A 86 54.47 -50.64 -19.29
CA GLU A 86 53.05 -50.99 -19.35
C GLU A 86 52.59 -51.13 -20.80
N SER A 87 52.85 -50.11 -21.63
CA SER A 87 52.56 -50.08 -23.07
C SER A 87 53.33 -51.13 -23.88
N GLY A 88 54.37 -51.75 -23.29
CA GLY A 88 55.20 -52.75 -23.94
C GLY A 88 56.17 -52.19 -24.98
N GLU A 89 56.40 -50.87 -24.97
CA GLU A 89 57.43 -50.22 -25.80
C GLU A 89 58.84 -50.57 -25.32
N MET A 90 58.99 -50.84 -24.02
CA MET A 90 60.24 -51.30 -23.39
C MET A 90 60.09 -52.67 -22.72
N PRO A 91 61.07 -53.59 -22.87
CA PRO A 91 62.25 -53.51 -23.74
C PRO A 91 61.91 -53.59 -25.26
N PRO A 92 62.72 -53.00 -26.16
CA PRO A 92 62.48 -53.07 -27.60
C PRO A 92 62.46 -54.50 -28.12
N LYS A 93 61.71 -54.78 -29.21
CA LYS A 93 61.54 -56.12 -29.81
C LYS A 93 62.83 -56.92 -30.10
N LYS A 94 63.99 -56.25 -30.21
CA LYS A 94 65.29 -56.88 -30.49
C LYS A 94 66.03 -57.33 -29.23
N GLU A 95 65.59 -56.89 -28.06
CA GLU A 95 66.16 -57.24 -26.75
C GLU A 95 65.34 -58.36 -26.09
N ARG A 96 65.91 -58.95 -25.04
CA ARG A 96 65.22 -59.99 -24.26
C ARG A 96 63.97 -59.37 -23.59
N PRO A 97 62.77 -59.92 -23.81
CA PRO A 97 61.57 -59.42 -23.16
C PRO A 97 61.60 -59.72 -21.66
N LEU A 98 60.95 -58.86 -20.88
CA LEU A 98 60.62 -59.15 -19.49
C LEU A 98 59.67 -60.35 -19.45
N THR A 99 59.86 -61.26 -18.50
CA THR A 99 58.82 -62.25 -18.21
C THR A 99 57.59 -61.55 -17.63
N GLU A 100 56.39 -62.12 -17.81
CA GLU A 100 55.16 -61.55 -17.25
C GLU A 100 55.26 -61.32 -15.73
N LEU A 101 55.96 -62.21 -15.01
CA LEU A 101 56.21 -62.08 -13.58
C LEU A 101 57.12 -60.87 -13.28
N GLN A 102 58.19 -60.66 -14.05
CA GLN A 102 59.09 -59.51 -13.89
C GLN A 102 58.40 -58.19 -14.26
N LYS A 103 57.61 -58.17 -15.33
CA LYS A 103 56.83 -57.00 -15.74
C LYS A 103 55.84 -56.61 -14.64
N THR A 104 55.07 -57.58 -14.14
CA THR A 104 54.08 -57.36 -13.08
C THR A 104 54.75 -56.87 -11.80
N ALA A 105 55.86 -57.49 -11.38
CA ALA A 105 56.59 -57.08 -10.19
C ALA A 105 57.17 -55.66 -10.29
N LEU A 106 57.72 -55.28 -11.45
CA LEU A 106 58.24 -53.94 -11.69
C LEU A 106 57.12 -52.89 -11.68
N LEU A 107 56.03 -53.14 -12.41
CA LEU A 107 54.91 -52.20 -12.47
C LEU A 107 54.26 -52.04 -11.10
N ALA A 108 54.02 -53.14 -10.37
CA ALA A 108 53.48 -53.10 -9.01
C ALA A 108 54.38 -52.27 -8.08
N TRP A 109 55.70 -52.51 -8.08
CA TRP A 109 56.61 -51.74 -7.24
C TRP A 109 56.66 -50.25 -7.61
N VAL A 110 56.71 -49.91 -8.90
CA VAL A 110 56.71 -48.51 -9.34
C VAL A 110 55.40 -47.83 -8.93
N GLN A 111 54.27 -48.52 -9.11
CA GLN A 111 52.95 -48.03 -8.71
C GLN A 111 52.87 -47.83 -7.19
N ASP A 112 53.25 -48.82 -6.39
CA ASP A 112 53.25 -48.71 -4.93
C ASP A 112 54.15 -47.56 -4.44
N MET A 113 55.29 -47.35 -5.09
CA MET A 113 56.19 -46.23 -4.78
C MET A 113 55.55 -44.88 -5.13
N LEU A 114 54.95 -44.76 -6.31
CA LEU A 114 54.27 -43.54 -6.75
C LEU A 114 53.04 -43.25 -5.88
N ASP A 115 52.28 -44.27 -5.50
CA ASP A 115 51.13 -44.19 -4.61
C ASP A 115 51.58 -43.77 -3.19
N GLU A 116 52.68 -44.32 -2.66
CA GLU A 116 53.23 -43.87 -1.38
C GLU A 116 53.65 -42.40 -1.42
N ILE A 117 54.29 -41.95 -2.52
CA ILE A 117 54.64 -40.54 -2.72
C ILE A 117 53.38 -39.67 -2.80
N ALA A 118 52.39 -40.07 -3.57
CA ALA A 118 51.13 -39.35 -3.73
C ALA A 118 50.36 -39.26 -2.39
N LEU A 119 50.28 -40.36 -1.65
CA LEU A 119 49.65 -40.42 -0.32
C LEU A 119 50.41 -39.59 0.72
N SER A 120 51.75 -39.57 0.67
CA SER A 120 52.57 -38.73 1.56
C SER A 120 52.32 -37.22 1.34
N ARG A 121 51.83 -36.85 0.15
CA ARG A 121 51.45 -35.49 -0.25
C ARG A 121 49.93 -35.29 -0.30
N ALA A 122 49.14 -36.29 0.09
CA ALA A 122 47.70 -36.22 0.01
C ALA A 122 47.17 -35.07 0.89
N GLY A 123 46.37 -34.20 0.28
CA GLY A 123 45.83 -33.01 0.93
C GLY A 123 46.70 -31.75 0.79
N ASP A 124 47.91 -31.85 0.24
CA ASP A 124 48.70 -30.68 -0.17
C ASP A 124 48.45 -30.41 -1.66
N PRO A 125 47.69 -29.35 -2.02
CA PRO A 125 47.44 -28.98 -3.42
C PRO A 125 48.69 -28.41 -4.12
N GLY A 126 49.83 -28.33 -3.43
CA GLY A 126 51.03 -27.67 -3.89
C GLY A 126 50.94 -26.15 -3.72
N PRO A 127 51.85 -25.39 -4.37
CA PRO A 127 51.89 -23.94 -4.24
C PRO A 127 50.59 -23.28 -4.73
N VAL A 128 49.84 -22.67 -3.81
CA VAL A 128 48.66 -21.88 -4.15
C VAL A 128 49.08 -20.49 -4.63
N VAL A 129 49.01 -20.27 -5.93
CA VAL A 129 49.21 -18.94 -6.51
C VAL A 129 48.05 -18.02 -6.13
N LEU A 130 48.36 -16.84 -5.60
CA LEU A 130 47.36 -15.79 -5.40
C LEU A 130 46.73 -15.45 -6.75
N ARG A 131 45.43 -15.69 -6.86
CA ARG A 131 44.64 -15.39 -8.06
C ARG A 131 43.60 -14.34 -7.75
N ARG A 132 43.25 -13.53 -8.77
CA ARG A 132 42.00 -12.78 -8.75
C ARG A 132 40.82 -13.70 -9.04
N LEU A 133 39.61 -13.21 -8.82
CA LEU A 133 38.41 -13.81 -9.38
C LEU A 133 38.45 -13.66 -10.91
N SER A 134 38.00 -14.70 -11.62
CA SER A 134 37.70 -14.61 -13.04
C SER A 134 36.63 -13.54 -13.28
N ASN A 135 36.51 -13.05 -14.51
CA ASN A 135 35.52 -12.03 -14.85
C ASN A 135 34.10 -12.51 -14.52
N MET A 136 33.80 -13.79 -14.77
CA MET A 136 32.52 -14.39 -14.39
C MET A 136 32.35 -14.48 -12.88
N GLU A 137 33.35 -15.02 -12.16
CA GLU A 137 33.30 -15.14 -10.70
C GLU A 137 33.09 -13.77 -10.05
N TYR A 138 33.78 -12.73 -10.53
CA TYR A 138 33.63 -11.37 -10.04
C TYR A 138 32.23 -10.81 -10.31
N THR A 139 31.73 -10.90 -11.55
CA THR A 139 30.39 -10.40 -11.91
C THR A 139 29.30 -11.08 -11.08
N TYR A 140 29.32 -12.41 -10.96
CA TYR A 140 28.31 -13.12 -10.16
C TYR A 140 28.44 -12.83 -8.67
N THR A 141 29.66 -12.74 -8.13
CA THR A 141 29.86 -12.35 -6.72
C THR A 141 29.27 -10.97 -6.42
N ILE A 142 29.48 -9.99 -7.31
CA ILE A 142 28.90 -8.65 -7.13
C ILE A 142 27.38 -8.68 -7.23
N ARG A 143 26.80 -9.44 -8.17
CA ARG A 143 25.35 -9.61 -8.28
C ARG A 143 24.76 -10.26 -7.04
N ASP A 144 25.40 -11.28 -6.49
CA ASP A 144 24.95 -11.96 -5.28
C ASP A 144 25.04 -11.06 -4.04
N LEU A 145 26.13 -10.31 -3.88
CA LEU A 145 26.32 -9.39 -2.75
C LEU A 145 25.39 -8.18 -2.79
N THR A 146 25.09 -7.67 -3.98
CA THR A 146 24.27 -6.46 -4.15
C THR A 146 22.79 -6.76 -4.40
N GLY A 147 22.46 -7.94 -4.92
CA GLY A 147 21.12 -8.27 -5.43
C GLY A 147 20.75 -7.56 -6.72
N VAL A 148 21.69 -6.87 -7.38
CA VAL A 148 21.42 -6.12 -8.63
C VAL A 148 21.87 -6.95 -9.83
N GLU A 149 20.94 -7.74 -10.37
CA GLU A 149 21.21 -8.67 -11.49
C GLU A 149 21.70 -7.96 -12.77
N THR A 150 21.36 -6.69 -12.95
CA THR A 150 21.73 -5.90 -14.14
C THR A 150 23.18 -5.40 -14.12
N LEU A 151 23.90 -5.52 -12.99
CA LEU A 151 25.30 -5.10 -12.91
C LEU A 151 26.19 -6.02 -13.77
N ASP A 152 27.07 -5.42 -14.56
CA ASP A 152 28.12 -6.15 -15.30
C ASP A 152 29.47 -5.44 -15.14
N PRO A 153 30.11 -5.59 -13.96
CA PRO A 153 31.30 -4.83 -13.62
C PRO A 153 32.54 -5.26 -14.42
N ALA A 154 32.55 -6.48 -14.97
CA ALA A 154 33.66 -7.01 -15.74
C ALA A 154 33.55 -6.74 -17.25
N ARG A 155 32.53 -6.02 -17.73
CA ARG A 155 32.29 -5.82 -19.19
C ARG A 155 33.46 -5.20 -19.93
N GLU A 156 34.25 -4.37 -19.26
CA GLU A 156 35.41 -3.68 -19.84
C GLU A 156 36.75 -4.35 -19.45
N PHE A 157 36.69 -5.50 -18.80
CA PHE A 157 37.90 -6.22 -18.40
C PHE A 157 38.45 -6.98 -19.62
N PRO A 158 39.77 -7.13 -19.75
CA PRO A 158 40.35 -8.07 -20.71
C PRO A 158 39.80 -9.47 -20.47
N VAL A 159 39.68 -10.25 -21.55
CA VAL A 159 39.30 -11.66 -21.45
C VAL A 159 40.29 -12.43 -20.56
N ASP A 160 39.77 -13.34 -19.74
CA ASP A 160 40.60 -14.18 -18.89
C ASP A 160 41.45 -15.12 -19.77
N GLY A 161 42.74 -15.25 -19.43
CA GLY A 161 43.62 -16.19 -20.12
C GLY A 161 43.26 -17.64 -19.78
N ALA A 162 43.34 -18.53 -20.77
CA ALA A 162 43.33 -19.97 -20.53
C ALA A 162 44.78 -20.44 -20.40
N ALA A 163 45.14 -21.09 -19.30
CA ALA A 163 46.51 -21.53 -18.98
C ALA A 163 47.02 -22.69 -19.86
N GLY A 164 46.71 -22.70 -21.17
CA GLY A 164 46.96 -23.82 -22.08
C GLY A 164 45.89 -24.92 -22.01
N GLU A 165 45.40 -25.22 -20.81
CA GLU A 165 44.40 -26.26 -20.49
C GLU A 165 42.94 -25.89 -20.86
N GLY A 166 42.69 -24.69 -21.41
CA GLY A 166 41.35 -24.23 -21.79
C GLY A 166 40.48 -23.68 -20.65
N PHE A 167 40.90 -23.79 -19.39
CA PHE A 167 40.17 -23.25 -18.24
C PHE A 167 40.50 -21.79 -17.95
N THR A 168 39.47 -20.96 -17.74
CA THR A 168 39.59 -19.52 -17.45
C THR A 168 39.70 -19.19 -15.96
N ASN A 169 39.67 -20.19 -15.09
CA ASN A 169 39.84 -20.03 -13.64
C ASN A 169 41.22 -20.52 -13.14
N ALA A 170 42.11 -20.89 -14.05
CA ALA A 170 43.46 -21.32 -13.71
C ALA A 170 44.27 -20.14 -13.14
N GLY A 171 44.66 -20.22 -11.87
CA GLY A 171 45.30 -19.11 -11.15
C GLY A 171 46.56 -18.55 -11.83
N ALA A 172 47.36 -19.42 -12.46
CA ALA A 172 48.56 -19.02 -13.19
C ALA A 172 48.29 -18.13 -14.42
N ALA A 173 47.08 -18.15 -14.98
CA ALA A 173 46.68 -17.31 -16.11
C ALA A 173 45.90 -16.04 -15.70
N LEU A 174 45.54 -15.90 -14.41
CA LEU A 174 44.77 -14.77 -13.89
C LEU A 174 45.70 -13.67 -13.33
N VAL A 175 46.52 -13.11 -14.20
CA VAL A 175 47.50 -12.07 -13.85
C VAL A 175 46.83 -10.69 -13.72
N MET A 176 47.32 -9.87 -12.79
CA MET A 176 46.90 -8.48 -12.61
C MET A 176 47.83 -7.54 -13.37
N SER A 177 47.26 -6.65 -14.20
CA SER A 177 47.99 -5.58 -14.87
C SER A 177 47.59 -4.21 -14.32
N PRO A 178 48.43 -3.16 -14.45
CA PRO A 178 48.05 -1.81 -14.03
C PRO A 178 46.76 -1.30 -14.70
N GLY A 179 46.55 -1.63 -15.98
CA GLY A 179 45.32 -1.28 -16.69
C GLY A 179 44.08 -2.00 -16.15
N LEU A 180 44.21 -3.27 -15.79
CA LEU A 180 43.12 -4.03 -15.16
C LEU A 180 42.77 -3.46 -13.77
N LEU A 181 43.76 -3.04 -12.98
CA LEU A 181 43.50 -2.40 -11.69
C LEU A 181 42.64 -1.13 -11.85
N THR A 182 42.93 -0.30 -12.86
CA THR A 182 42.09 0.86 -13.19
C THR A 182 40.66 0.45 -13.52
N LYS A 183 40.47 -0.63 -14.32
CA LYS A 183 39.14 -1.16 -14.63
C LYS A 183 38.39 -1.65 -13.38
N TYR A 184 39.08 -2.30 -12.44
CA TYR A 184 38.49 -2.65 -11.14
C TYR A 184 38.03 -1.42 -10.34
N LEU A 185 38.81 -0.33 -10.33
CA LEU A 185 38.43 0.91 -9.66
C LEU A 185 37.23 1.59 -10.31
N ASP A 186 37.15 1.59 -11.64
CA ASP A 186 36.02 2.15 -12.37
C ASP A 186 34.75 1.32 -12.17
N ALA A 187 34.86 -0.02 -12.20
CA ALA A 187 33.78 -0.92 -11.84
C ALA A 187 33.32 -0.71 -10.39
N ALA A 188 34.24 -0.51 -9.45
CA ALA A 188 33.89 -0.22 -8.05
C ALA A 188 33.13 1.11 -7.91
N LYS A 189 33.45 2.14 -8.69
CA LYS A 189 32.68 3.40 -8.71
C LYS A 189 31.28 3.19 -9.28
N GLU A 190 31.15 2.41 -10.34
CA GLU A 190 29.84 2.05 -10.90
C GLU A 190 28.99 1.32 -9.86
N ILE A 191 29.53 0.27 -9.24
CA ILE A 191 28.85 -0.47 -8.17
C ILE A 191 28.46 0.45 -7.00
N ALA A 192 29.35 1.36 -6.59
CA ALA A 192 29.07 2.30 -5.51
C ALA A 192 27.95 3.30 -5.85
N ALA A 193 27.75 3.64 -7.13
CA ALA A 193 26.64 4.50 -7.56
C ALA A 193 25.26 3.85 -7.38
N HIS A 194 25.20 2.52 -7.24
CA HIS A 194 23.99 1.77 -6.92
C HIS A 194 23.75 1.62 -5.42
N ALA A 195 24.69 2.03 -4.56
CA ALA A 195 24.54 1.93 -3.12
C ALA A 195 23.62 3.03 -2.58
N VAL A 196 22.62 2.62 -1.80
CA VAL A 196 21.67 3.51 -1.12
C VAL A 196 21.91 3.38 0.37
N LEU A 197 22.36 4.48 0.97
CA LEU A 197 22.57 4.58 2.42
C LEU A 197 21.21 4.73 3.11
N THR A 198 20.93 3.86 4.07
CA THR A 198 19.72 3.91 4.92
C THR A 198 20.12 4.18 6.37
N PRO A 199 19.20 4.62 7.23
CA PRO A 199 19.51 4.81 8.66
C PRO A 199 20.05 3.54 9.34
N GLU A 200 19.64 2.37 8.87
CA GLU A 200 20.00 1.06 9.43
C GLU A 200 21.17 0.36 8.71
N GLY A 201 21.68 0.91 7.60
CA GLY A 201 22.77 0.28 6.84
C GLY A 201 22.86 0.71 5.38
N ILE A 202 23.14 -0.26 4.51
CA ILE A 202 23.30 -0.05 3.07
C ILE A 202 22.46 -1.09 2.34
N ARG A 203 21.69 -0.64 1.35
CA ARG A 203 21.08 -1.51 0.33
C ARG A 203 21.61 -1.13 -1.04
N PHE A 204 21.35 -1.94 -2.05
CA PHE A 204 21.62 -1.58 -3.45
C PHE A 204 20.30 -1.43 -4.22
N SER A 205 20.35 -0.65 -5.29
CA SER A 205 19.23 -0.43 -6.21
C SER A 205 19.71 -0.66 -7.65
N SER A 206 18.82 -1.09 -8.54
CA SER A 206 19.12 -1.12 -9.98
C SER A 206 19.21 0.29 -10.59
N ALA A 207 18.68 1.31 -9.91
CA ALA A 207 18.82 2.70 -10.28
C ALA A 207 19.99 3.38 -9.55
N THR A 208 20.48 4.47 -10.13
CA THR A 208 21.59 5.27 -9.59
C THR A 208 21.18 6.69 -9.17
N SER A 209 19.87 7.01 -9.22
CA SER A 209 19.35 8.34 -8.92
C SER A 209 18.50 8.36 -7.65
N SER A 210 18.67 9.40 -6.82
CA SER A 210 17.91 9.55 -5.58
C SER A 210 16.40 9.66 -5.80
N ARG A 211 15.97 10.18 -6.96
CA ARG A 211 14.56 10.25 -7.33
C ARG A 211 13.99 8.85 -7.52
N ASP A 212 14.72 7.99 -8.21
CA ASP A 212 14.25 6.63 -8.50
C ASP A 212 14.25 5.77 -7.24
N TRP A 213 15.27 5.92 -6.37
CA TRP A 213 15.28 5.27 -5.05
C TRP A 213 14.06 5.67 -4.21
N THR A 214 13.69 6.96 -4.24
CA THR A 214 12.50 7.45 -3.55
C THR A 214 11.24 6.81 -4.13
N ASN A 215 11.14 6.74 -5.46
CA ASN A 215 9.99 6.13 -6.13
C ASN A 215 9.88 4.62 -5.85
N GLU A 216 11.00 3.89 -5.81
CA GLU A 216 11.05 2.47 -5.43
C GLU A 216 10.51 2.25 -4.02
N THR A 217 11.01 3.02 -3.05
CA THR A 217 10.55 2.94 -1.65
C THR A 217 9.07 3.33 -1.52
N LEU A 218 8.63 4.39 -2.20
CA LEU A 218 7.21 4.75 -2.22
C LEU A 218 6.34 3.66 -2.85
N ALA A 219 6.81 3.02 -3.91
CA ALA A 219 6.11 1.91 -4.55
C ALA A 219 6.02 0.69 -3.61
N GLU A 220 7.07 0.39 -2.86
CA GLU A 220 7.07 -0.67 -1.86
C GLU A 220 6.08 -0.38 -0.71
N ILE A 221 6.09 0.84 -0.17
CA ILE A 221 5.13 1.29 0.85
C ILE A 221 3.70 1.15 0.31
N ARG A 222 3.43 1.63 -0.90
CA ARG A 222 2.12 1.51 -1.55
C ARG A 222 1.71 0.04 -1.71
N ARG A 223 2.61 -0.83 -2.17
CA ARG A 223 2.37 -2.28 -2.28
C ARG A 223 2.05 -2.91 -0.93
N PHE A 224 2.74 -2.51 0.14
CA PHE A 224 2.46 -2.99 1.49
C PHE A 224 1.03 -2.65 1.92
N TYR A 225 0.62 -1.39 1.75
CA TYR A 225 -0.71 -0.92 2.14
C TYR A 225 -1.83 -1.45 1.24
N ALA A 226 -1.57 -1.65 -0.05
CA ALA A 226 -2.52 -2.19 -1.02
C ALA A 226 -3.10 -3.56 -0.59
N ARG A 227 -2.40 -4.32 0.26
CA ARG A 227 -2.89 -5.58 0.82
C ARG A 227 -4.09 -5.41 1.78
N PHE A 228 -4.30 -4.20 2.31
CA PHE A 228 -5.30 -3.92 3.34
C PHE A 228 -6.32 -2.85 2.92
N THR A 229 -6.23 -2.37 1.69
CA THR A 229 -7.03 -1.27 1.17
C THR A 229 -7.65 -1.62 -0.17
N GLU A 230 -8.79 -1.04 -0.47
CA GLU A 230 -9.46 -1.14 -1.76
C GLU A 230 -9.23 0.11 -2.59
N ALA A 231 -9.06 -0.09 -3.89
CA ALA A 231 -8.99 1.01 -4.84
C ALA A 231 -10.38 1.66 -4.91
N THR A 232 -10.45 2.92 -4.53
CA THR A 232 -11.66 3.73 -4.65
C THR A 232 -11.31 5.02 -5.35
N GLU A 233 -12.18 5.45 -6.27
CA GLU A 233 -12.05 6.77 -6.86
C GLU A 233 -12.40 7.81 -5.81
N GLN A 234 -11.38 8.48 -5.30
CA GLN A 234 -11.55 9.66 -4.47
C GLN A 234 -11.21 10.90 -5.28
N THR A 235 -12.16 11.81 -5.36
CA THR A 235 -11.95 13.12 -5.96
C THR A 235 -11.31 14.04 -4.94
N VAL A 236 -10.09 14.48 -5.21
CA VAL A 236 -9.38 15.46 -4.39
C VAL A 236 -9.32 16.79 -5.14
N MET A 237 -9.77 17.87 -4.49
CA MET A 237 -9.69 19.21 -5.05
C MET A 237 -8.30 19.80 -4.82
N VAL A 238 -7.52 19.96 -5.89
CA VAL A 238 -6.20 20.60 -5.84
C VAL A 238 -6.26 21.97 -6.50
N THR A 239 -5.78 22.99 -5.79
CA THR A 239 -5.77 24.36 -6.29
C THR A 239 -4.82 24.48 -7.47
N GLY A 240 -5.30 25.00 -8.61
CA GLY A 240 -4.53 25.12 -9.85
C GLY A 240 -4.54 23.87 -10.75
N ALA A 241 -4.86 22.69 -10.22
CA ALA A 241 -4.92 21.44 -10.98
C ALA A 241 -6.35 20.86 -11.14
N GLY A 242 -7.33 21.41 -10.44
CA GLY A 242 -8.74 20.98 -10.53
C GLY A 242 -9.03 19.70 -9.75
N GLN A 243 -10.00 18.92 -10.22
CA GLN A 243 -10.34 17.61 -9.64
C GLN A 243 -9.31 16.58 -10.08
N LEU A 244 -8.55 16.06 -9.11
CA LEU A 244 -7.70 14.90 -9.32
C LEU A 244 -8.44 13.66 -8.84
N HIS A 245 -8.44 12.62 -9.66
CA HIS A 245 -8.91 11.30 -9.29
C HIS A 245 -7.72 10.54 -8.73
N ASN A 246 -7.74 10.29 -7.42
CA ASN A 246 -6.77 9.42 -6.80
C ASN A 246 -7.33 8.01 -6.76
N GLN A 247 -6.58 7.04 -7.27
CA GLN A 247 -6.82 5.60 -7.03
C GLN A 247 -6.23 5.21 -5.67
N GLY A 248 -6.57 5.98 -4.64
CA GLY A 248 -6.06 5.77 -3.29
C GLY A 248 -6.59 4.46 -2.71
N GLY A 249 -5.85 3.94 -1.73
CA GLY A 249 -6.29 2.79 -0.94
C GLY A 249 -7.14 3.25 0.24
N VAL A 250 -8.45 2.96 0.23
CA VAL A 250 -9.33 3.15 1.39
C VAL A 250 -9.40 1.84 2.17
N VAL A 251 -9.36 1.92 3.50
CA VAL A 251 -9.53 0.74 4.34
C VAL A 251 -11.01 0.33 4.30
N PRO A 252 -11.35 -0.90 3.85
CA PRO A 252 -12.74 -1.30 3.63
C PRO A 252 -13.45 -1.62 4.94
N LEU A 253 -14.01 -0.59 5.60
CA LEU A 253 -14.57 -0.69 6.95
C LEU A 253 -15.60 -1.82 7.10
N ALA A 254 -16.39 -2.12 6.06
CA ALA A 254 -17.35 -3.24 6.05
C ALA A 254 -16.71 -4.58 6.43
N VAL A 255 -15.58 -4.87 5.81
CA VAL A 255 -14.85 -6.13 5.97
C VAL A 255 -14.29 -6.28 7.39
N TYR A 256 -13.91 -5.16 8.03
CA TYR A 256 -13.47 -5.13 9.42
C TYR A 256 -14.64 -5.26 10.40
N LEU A 257 -15.73 -4.54 10.16
CA LEU A 257 -16.92 -4.59 11.00
C LEU A 257 -17.57 -5.97 11.00
N ASP A 258 -17.61 -6.64 9.86
CA ASP A 258 -18.08 -8.03 9.75
C ASP A 258 -17.21 -9.00 10.55
N ALA A 259 -15.89 -8.82 10.54
CA ALA A 259 -15.00 -9.65 11.33
C ALA A 259 -15.21 -9.44 12.83
N LEU A 260 -15.34 -8.18 13.27
CA LEU A 260 -15.59 -7.85 14.67
C LEU A 260 -16.94 -8.37 15.19
N GLN A 261 -17.97 -8.39 14.34
CA GLN A 261 -19.30 -8.93 14.70
C GLN A 261 -19.40 -10.45 14.50
N GLY A 262 -18.30 -11.13 14.12
CA GLY A 262 -18.22 -12.58 13.96
C GLY A 262 -18.90 -13.12 12.70
N ARG A 263 -19.15 -12.26 11.70
CA ARG A 263 -19.74 -12.63 10.40
C ARG A 263 -18.71 -13.19 9.42
N ARG A 264 -17.41 -12.96 9.66
CA ARG A 264 -16.28 -13.50 8.88
C ARG A 264 -15.02 -13.65 9.73
N GLY A 265 -14.03 -14.36 9.21
CA GLY A 265 -12.70 -14.47 9.83
C GLY A 265 -11.85 -13.21 9.69
N GLU A 266 -10.82 -13.08 10.54
CA GLU A 266 -9.91 -11.92 10.59
C GLU A 266 -8.71 -12.03 9.61
N GLN A 267 -8.63 -13.12 8.84
CA GLN A 267 -7.52 -13.35 7.90
C GLN A 267 -7.47 -12.27 6.81
N GLY A 268 -6.26 -11.81 6.50
CA GLY A 268 -6.01 -10.76 5.50
C GLY A 268 -6.30 -9.34 5.97
N LEU A 269 -6.72 -9.14 7.23
CA LEU A 269 -7.00 -7.80 7.78
C LEU A 269 -5.78 -7.20 8.45
N ASN A 270 -5.73 -5.86 8.47
CA ASN A 270 -4.72 -5.14 9.23
C ASN A 270 -5.00 -5.29 10.73
N ALA A 271 -4.19 -6.09 11.43
CA ALA A 271 -4.36 -6.37 12.86
C ALA A 271 -4.35 -5.11 13.73
N LYS A 272 -3.51 -4.12 13.41
CA LYS A 272 -3.46 -2.85 14.14
C LYS A 272 -4.78 -2.09 14.01
N TYR A 273 -5.29 -1.92 12.80
CA TYR A 273 -6.56 -1.24 12.58
C TYR A 273 -7.74 -1.99 13.22
N LEU A 274 -7.75 -3.32 13.10
CA LEU A 274 -8.76 -4.17 13.75
C LEU A 274 -8.75 -3.99 15.27
N SER A 275 -7.58 -3.96 15.91
CA SER A 275 -7.46 -3.72 17.35
C SER A 275 -7.94 -2.34 17.78
N ILE A 276 -7.73 -1.31 16.95
CA ILE A 276 -8.21 0.06 17.20
C ILE A 276 -9.73 0.07 17.17
N LEU A 277 -10.35 -0.52 16.13
CA LEU A 277 -11.80 -0.61 16.01
C LEU A 277 -12.42 -1.43 17.14
N ARG A 278 -11.82 -2.57 17.47
CA ARG A 278 -12.24 -3.42 18.59
C ARG A 278 -12.27 -2.62 19.89
N ARG A 279 -11.16 -1.95 20.22
CA ARG A 279 -11.08 -1.08 21.40
C ARG A 279 -12.14 0.00 21.38
N ALA A 280 -12.36 0.66 20.24
CA ALA A 280 -13.39 1.71 20.14
C ALA A 280 -14.79 1.17 20.47
N MET A 281 -15.11 -0.07 20.08
CA MET A 281 -16.41 -0.69 20.30
C MET A 281 -16.56 -1.36 21.69
N GLU A 282 -15.46 -1.73 22.34
CA GLU A 282 -15.48 -2.46 23.63
C GLU A 282 -15.09 -1.57 24.83
N ASP A 283 -14.51 -0.40 24.61
CA ASP A 283 -14.12 0.52 25.68
C ASP A 283 -15.34 0.97 26.50
N PRO A 284 -15.36 0.75 27.83
CA PRO A 284 -16.49 1.07 28.70
C PRO A 284 -16.63 2.57 29.01
N LYS A 285 -15.67 3.41 28.61
CA LYS A 285 -15.74 4.85 28.85
C LYS A 285 -16.98 5.44 28.16
N PRO A 286 -17.88 6.14 28.89
CA PRO A 286 -19.07 6.75 28.32
C PRO A 286 -18.74 7.69 27.16
N SER A 287 -19.55 7.63 26.11
CA SER A 287 -19.42 8.45 24.91
C SER A 287 -20.77 8.61 24.23
N LEU A 288 -21.25 9.85 24.19
CA LEU A 288 -22.50 10.24 23.52
C LEU A 288 -22.59 9.73 22.08
N LEU A 289 -21.46 9.67 21.39
CA LEU A 289 -21.39 9.27 20.00
C LEU A 289 -21.20 7.76 19.82
N LEU A 290 -20.34 7.15 20.64
CA LEU A 290 -20.00 5.73 20.47
C LEU A 290 -21.01 4.82 21.14
N ASP A 291 -21.64 5.21 22.25
CA ASP A 291 -22.50 4.31 23.03
C ASP A 291 -23.72 3.80 22.24
N PRO A 292 -24.42 4.61 21.42
CA PRO A 292 -25.46 4.10 20.52
C PRO A 292 -24.92 3.09 19.49
N LEU A 293 -23.72 3.33 18.95
CA LEU A 293 -23.06 2.42 18.00
C LEU A 293 -22.61 1.13 18.70
N ARG A 294 -22.07 1.23 19.92
CA ARG A 294 -21.65 0.11 20.77
C ARG A 294 -22.81 -0.78 21.18
N ALA A 295 -23.98 -0.20 21.45
CA ALA A 295 -25.20 -0.95 21.73
C ALA A 295 -25.57 -1.84 20.53
N LYS A 296 -25.65 -1.26 19.33
CA LYS A 296 -25.91 -2.02 18.09
C LYS A 296 -24.81 -3.02 17.77
N PHE A 297 -23.55 -2.69 18.08
CA PHE A 297 -22.42 -3.60 17.92
C PHE A 297 -22.55 -4.85 18.80
N ARG A 298 -22.96 -4.69 20.07
CA ARG A 298 -23.22 -5.83 20.98
C ARG A 298 -24.35 -6.73 20.48
N GLU A 299 -25.35 -6.14 19.82
CA GLU A 299 -26.46 -6.84 19.17
C GLU A 299 -26.09 -7.42 17.80
N LYS A 300 -24.86 -7.20 17.32
CA LYS A 300 -24.38 -7.57 15.96
C LYS A 300 -25.20 -6.93 14.82
N ALA A 301 -25.84 -5.80 15.11
CA ALA A 301 -26.72 -5.07 14.20
C ALA A 301 -26.09 -3.80 13.63
N LEU A 302 -24.87 -3.43 14.06
CA LEU A 302 -24.21 -2.21 13.58
C LEU A 302 -23.85 -2.32 12.10
N THR A 303 -24.18 -1.28 11.34
CA THR A 303 -23.88 -1.18 9.91
C THR A 303 -22.83 -0.11 9.61
N VAL A 304 -22.14 -0.26 8.47
CA VAL A 304 -21.15 0.72 8.02
C VAL A 304 -21.78 2.07 7.72
N ALA A 305 -22.98 2.07 7.14
CA ALA A 305 -23.69 3.30 6.76
C ALA A 305 -23.92 4.24 7.96
N GLU A 306 -24.15 3.67 9.15
CA GLU A 306 -24.31 4.43 10.39
C GLU A 306 -22.99 5.07 10.84
N ILE A 307 -21.88 4.35 10.72
CA ILE A 307 -20.55 4.89 11.03
C ILE A 307 -20.18 5.98 10.02
N GLU A 308 -20.41 5.76 8.73
CA GLU A 308 -20.14 6.73 7.67
C GLU A 308 -20.99 8.00 7.81
N ALA A 309 -22.24 7.88 8.26
CA ALA A 309 -23.08 9.04 8.53
C ALA A 309 -22.45 9.93 9.61
N TRP A 310 -21.94 9.35 10.70
CA TRP A 310 -21.20 10.09 11.70
C TRP A 310 -19.87 10.65 11.17
N GLN A 311 -19.11 9.87 10.38
CA GLN A 311 -17.87 10.37 9.78
C GLN A 311 -18.10 11.61 8.91
N ARG A 312 -19.16 11.64 8.11
CA ARG A 312 -19.54 12.81 7.30
C ARG A 312 -19.91 14.03 8.14
N SER A 313 -20.49 13.82 9.31
CA SER A 313 -20.89 14.91 10.23
C SER A 313 -19.73 15.45 11.07
N LEU A 314 -18.76 14.60 11.40
CA LEU A 314 -17.61 14.93 12.26
C LEU A 314 -16.37 15.40 11.49
N TRP A 315 -16.34 15.25 10.17
CA TRP A 315 -15.18 15.58 9.37
C TRP A 315 -15.54 16.41 8.15
N ARG A 316 -14.72 17.42 7.90
CA ARG A 316 -14.76 18.22 6.68
C ARG A 316 -13.45 18.05 5.91
N PHE A 317 -13.56 17.78 4.62
CA PHE A 317 -12.41 17.72 3.72
C PHE A 317 -12.25 19.05 2.97
N THR A 318 -11.02 19.57 2.93
CA THR A 318 -10.68 20.88 2.36
C THR A 318 -9.80 20.73 1.11
N SER A 319 -9.58 21.82 0.36
CA SER A 319 -8.69 21.77 -0.81
C SER A 319 -7.22 21.81 -0.39
N VAL A 320 -6.42 20.88 -0.91
CA VAL A 320 -5.00 20.73 -0.54
C VAL A 320 -4.18 22.00 -0.81
N GLY A 321 -4.47 22.73 -1.89
CA GLY A 321 -3.69 23.93 -2.26
C GLY A 321 -4.02 25.20 -1.48
N HIS A 322 -4.96 25.15 -0.53
CA HIS A 322 -5.22 26.24 0.42
C HIS A 322 -4.63 25.99 1.81
N ILE A 323 -4.01 24.81 2.02
CA ILE A 323 -3.40 24.46 3.30
C ILE A 323 -2.25 25.42 3.60
N GLY A 324 -2.28 26.05 4.79
CA GLY A 324 -1.22 26.95 5.26
C GLY A 324 -1.27 28.39 4.73
N LYS A 325 -2.31 28.78 3.99
CA LYS A 325 -2.59 30.20 3.69
C LYS A 325 -3.01 30.94 4.96
N GLU A 326 -2.77 32.25 5.00
CA GLU A 326 -3.31 33.11 6.06
C GLU A 326 -4.85 33.04 6.03
N ASN A 327 -5.45 32.60 7.14
CA ASN A 327 -6.88 32.24 7.25
C ASN A 327 -7.36 31.06 6.40
N GLY A 328 -6.45 30.25 5.84
CA GLY A 328 -6.75 29.02 5.12
C GLY A 328 -6.91 27.79 6.04
N PRO A 329 -7.40 26.66 5.50
CA PRO A 329 -7.46 25.41 6.23
C PRO A 329 -6.07 24.98 6.72
N LYS A 330 -6.01 24.37 7.90
CA LYS A 330 -4.73 23.91 8.50
C LYS A 330 -4.39 22.48 8.07
N ALA A 331 -5.40 21.71 7.68
CA ALA A 331 -5.26 20.33 7.25
C ALA A 331 -6.24 19.99 6.13
N TRP A 332 -5.93 18.93 5.38
CA TRP A 332 -6.82 18.37 4.37
C TRP A 332 -8.12 17.82 4.96
N GLN A 333 -8.06 17.24 6.16
CA GLN A 333 -9.20 16.74 6.91
C GLN A 333 -9.26 17.47 8.25
N GLU A 334 -10.36 18.18 8.52
CA GLU A 334 -10.58 18.95 9.73
C GLU A 334 -11.75 18.39 10.53
N ALA A 335 -11.57 18.31 11.85
CA ALA A 335 -12.62 17.88 12.76
C ALA A 335 -13.71 18.95 12.86
N VAL A 336 -14.96 18.52 12.79
CA VAL A 336 -16.16 19.33 13.02
C VAL A 336 -16.70 18.96 14.39
N ASN A 337 -16.81 19.94 15.30
CA ASN A 337 -17.53 19.74 16.55
C ASN A 337 -19.03 20.01 16.30
N PRO A 338 -19.90 18.99 16.38
CA PRO A 338 -21.33 19.19 16.22
C PRO A 338 -21.97 19.85 17.45
N LEU A 339 -21.30 19.82 18.61
CA LEU A 339 -21.81 20.43 19.84
C LEU A 339 -21.75 21.95 19.72
N ARG A 340 -22.90 22.60 19.95
CA ARG A 340 -23.06 24.05 19.95
C ARG A 340 -23.91 24.44 21.15
N GLU A 341 -23.59 25.59 21.73
CA GLU A 341 -24.37 26.19 22.81
C GLU A 341 -25.75 26.66 22.34
N GLU A 342 -25.88 27.02 21.06
CA GLU A 342 -27.11 27.50 20.43
C GLU A 342 -27.32 26.88 19.04
N HIS A 343 -28.57 26.54 18.70
CA HIS A 343 -28.94 26.02 17.39
C HIS A 343 -30.34 26.51 16.95
N GLU A 344 -30.41 27.11 15.75
CA GLU A 344 -31.68 27.48 15.13
C GLU A 344 -32.29 26.26 14.41
N ALA A 345 -33.42 25.76 14.91
CA ALA A 345 -34.17 24.68 14.26
C ALA A 345 -35.26 25.25 13.32
N ARG A 346 -35.25 24.82 12.06
CA ARG A 346 -36.29 25.18 11.07
C ARG A 346 -36.96 23.92 10.53
N LEU A 347 -38.27 23.80 10.72
CA LEU A 347 -39.07 22.68 10.23
C LEU A 347 -40.09 23.18 9.20
N LYS A 348 -40.06 22.61 7.99
CA LYS A 348 -41.08 22.88 6.97
C LYS A 348 -42.35 22.13 7.31
N LEU A 349 -43.41 22.87 7.64
CA LEU A 349 -44.74 22.28 7.90
C LEU A 349 -45.41 21.94 6.57
N THR A 350 -45.77 20.67 6.40
CA THR A 350 -46.47 20.17 5.21
C THR A 350 -47.85 19.69 5.64
N ALA A 351 -48.89 20.10 4.92
CA ALA A 351 -50.26 19.68 5.22
C ALA A 351 -50.41 18.15 5.05
N PRO A 352 -51.06 17.45 6.00
CA PRO A 352 -51.37 16.03 5.86
C PRO A 352 -52.20 15.75 4.60
N ALA A 353 -51.90 14.66 3.90
CA ALA A 353 -52.57 14.30 2.64
C ALA A 353 -54.05 13.93 2.81
N ASP A 354 -54.43 13.50 4.01
CA ASP A 354 -55.78 13.15 4.42
C ASP A 354 -56.60 14.35 4.92
N GLY A 355 -56.02 15.55 4.93
CA GLY A 355 -56.66 16.76 5.44
C GLY A 355 -56.81 16.81 6.96
N GLY A 356 -56.12 15.92 7.69
CA GLY A 356 -56.11 15.91 9.15
C GLY A 356 -55.29 17.05 9.77
N ASP A 357 -55.36 17.16 11.09
CA ASP A 357 -54.59 18.15 11.85
C ASP A 357 -53.11 17.79 11.92
N LEU A 358 -52.24 18.77 11.73
CA LEU A 358 -50.81 18.62 11.95
C LEU A 358 -50.48 18.88 13.42
N THR A 359 -50.09 17.83 14.16
CA THR A 359 -49.66 17.96 15.56
C THR A 359 -48.14 17.96 15.66
N LEU A 360 -47.59 18.92 16.42
CA LEU A 360 -46.16 19.07 16.63
C LEU A 360 -45.83 18.96 18.12
N TYR A 361 -44.77 18.22 18.44
CA TYR A 361 -44.24 18.10 19.80
C TYR A 361 -42.82 18.64 19.83
N LEU A 362 -42.52 19.48 20.83
CA LEU A 362 -41.16 19.87 21.17
C LEU A 362 -40.71 18.99 22.34
N VAL A 363 -39.66 18.22 22.12
CA VAL A 363 -39.11 17.32 23.13
C VAL A 363 -37.63 17.65 23.30
N THR A 364 -37.22 17.87 24.55
CA THR A 364 -35.82 17.97 24.96
C THR A 364 -35.49 16.79 25.85
N SER A 365 -34.37 16.15 25.58
CA SER A 365 -33.77 15.12 26.44
C SER A 365 -32.31 15.47 26.70
N ASP A 366 -31.74 14.85 27.74
CA ASP A 366 -30.29 14.84 27.92
C ASP A 366 -29.59 13.98 26.85
N ALA A 367 -28.26 14.01 26.85
CA ALA A 367 -27.45 13.22 25.93
C ALA A 367 -27.21 11.77 26.43
N GLY A 368 -27.86 11.36 27.52
CA GLY A 368 -27.73 10.03 28.13
C GLY A 368 -26.79 9.96 29.33
N ASP A 369 -26.23 11.09 29.78
CA ASP A 369 -25.44 11.26 31.01
C ASP A 369 -26.25 11.79 32.20
N GLY A 370 -27.57 11.93 32.00
CA GLY A 370 -28.49 12.51 32.98
C GLY A 370 -28.61 14.03 32.81
N THR A 371 -29.44 14.66 33.64
CA THR A 371 -29.80 16.08 33.49
C THR A 371 -29.04 17.01 34.43
N GLU A 372 -28.03 16.51 35.14
CA GLU A 372 -27.29 17.31 36.11
C GLU A 372 -26.42 18.34 35.37
N HIS A 373 -26.75 19.63 35.57
CA HIS A 373 -26.17 20.80 34.87
C HIS A 373 -26.64 21.05 33.43
N ASP A 374 -27.63 20.31 32.95
CA ASP A 374 -28.22 20.51 31.62
C ASP A 374 -29.40 21.49 31.66
N ALA A 375 -29.35 22.51 30.80
CA ALA A 375 -30.46 23.44 30.58
C ALA A 375 -30.71 23.60 29.08
N ALA A 376 -31.86 23.13 28.60
CA ALA A 376 -32.33 23.37 27.23
C ALA A 376 -33.43 24.43 27.24
N VAL A 377 -33.20 25.54 26.52
CA VAL A 377 -34.17 26.64 26.42
C VAL A 377 -34.66 26.75 24.97
N TRP A 378 -35.97 26.66 24.77
CA TRP A 378 -36.59 26.94 23.48
C TRP A 378 -36.92 28.43 23.39
N GLU A 379 -36.18 29.15 22.55
CA GLU A 379 -36.38 30.58 22.36
C GLU A 379 -37.10 30.89 21.04
N ASN A 380 -37.96 31.90 21.07
CA ASN A 380 -38.62 32.49 19.90
C ASN A 380 -39.31 31.51 18.91
N PRO A 381 -40.17 30.58 19.38
CA PRO A 381 -40.93 29.72 18.49
C PRO A 381 -41.94 30.53 17.67
N ARG A 382 -41.87 30.41 16.34
CA ARG A 382 -42.70 31.19 15.40
C ARG A 382 -42.99 30.42 14.11
N LEU A 383 -44.16 30.66 13.53
CA LEU A 383 -44.51 30.19 12.20
C LEU A 383 -44.10 31.25 11.18
N VAL A 384 -43.37 30.84 10.15
CA VAL A 384 -42.87 31.72 9.11
C VAL A 384 -43.46 31.28 7.78
N ALA A 385 -44.00 32.22 7.02
CA ALA A 385 -44.51 31.99 5.67
C ALA A 385 -44.03 33.10 4.72
N PRO A 386 -43.60 32.78 3.48
CA PRO A 386 -43.14 33.78 2.53
C PRO A 386 -44.18 34.90 2.31
N GLY A 387 -43.72 36.15 2.36
CA GLY A 387 -44.58 37.33 2.17
C GLY A 387 -45.56 37.63 3.31
N ARG A 388 -45.47 36.93 4.45
CA ARG A 388 -46.28 37.18 5.65
C ARG A 388 -45.38 37.52 6.85
N PRO A 389 -45.87 38.32 7.81
CA PRO A 389 -45.15 38.56 9.04
C PRO A 389 -45.01 37.26 9.84
N ASP A 390 -43.87 37.11 10.54
CA ASP A 390 -43.63 36.02 11.47
C ASP A 390 -44.74 35.96 12.53
N LEU A 391 -45.24 34.77 12.79
CA LEU A 391 -46.34 34.54 13.72
C LEU A 391 -45.83 33.82 14.99
N PRO A 392 -45.61 34.53 16.11
CA PRO A 392 -45.14 33.90 17.34
C PRO A 392 -46.13 32.85 17.82
N VAL A 393 -45.65 31.66 18.18
CA VAL A 393 -46.51 30.55 18.65
C VAL A 393 -47.31 30.99 19.88
N ARG A 394 -46.73 31.82 20.75
CA ARG A 394 -47.42 32.41 21.93
C ARG A 394 -48.66 33.25 21.59
N GLN A 395 -48.75 33.79 20.37
CA GLN A 395 -49.88 34.64 19.94
C GLN A 395 -50.97 33.83 19.23
N LEU A 396 -50.73 32.56 18.90
CA LEU A 396 -51.70 31.72 18.19
C LEU A 396 -53.07 31.63 18.88
N PRO A 397 -53.18 31.44 20.22
CA PRO A 397 -54.50 31.32 20.86
C PRO A 397 -55.36 32.58 20.70
N ALA A 398 -54.74 33.76 20.82
CA ALA A 398 -55.44 35.04 20.66
C ALA A 398 -55.89 35.26 19.22
N ILE A 399 -55.05 34.89 18.25
CA ILE A 399 -55.34 35.03 16.82
C ILE A 399 -56.43 34.05 16.39
N LEU A 400 -56.36 32.79 16.82
CA LEU A 400 -57.41 31.80 16.57
C LEU A 400 -58.75 32.26 17.16
N SER A 401 -58.74 32.76 18.40
CA SER A 401 -59.94 33.32 19.04
C SER A 401 -60.51 34.50 18.25
N ALA A 402 -59.65 35.41 17.77
CA ALA A 402 -60.05 36.53 16.93
C ALA A 402 -60.63 36.07 15.59
N LEU A 403 -60.01 35.09 14.92
CA LEU A 403 -60.49 34.51 13.67
C LEU A 403 -61.84 33.80 13.83
N GLU A 404 -62.03 33.03 14.90
CA GLU A 404 -63.30 32.38 15.21
C GLU A 404 -64.40 33.40 15.49
N ASN A 405 -64.11 34.43 16.30
CA ASN A 405 -65.06 35.51 16.57
C ASN A 405 -65.41 36.28 15.29
N ARG A 406 -64.42 36.55 14.43
CA ARG A 406 -64.65 37.19 13.13
C ARG A 406 -65.50 36.30 12.23
N ARG A 407 -65.23 34.99 12.16
CA ARG A 407 -66.03 34.03 11.37
C ARG A 407 -67.47 33.97 11.86
N LYS A 408 -67.69 33.94 13.19
CA LYS A 408 -69.02 34.02 13.80
C LYS A 408 -69.72 35.33 13.46
N ALA A 409 -69.02 36.46 13.57
CA ALA A 409 -69.56 37.78 13.21
C ALA A 409 -70.00 37.81 11.74
N VAL A 410 -69.12 37.41 10.81
CA VAL A 410 -69.41 37.33 9.37
C VAL A 410 -70.62 36.44 9.09
N ALA A 411 -70.68 35.25 9.69
CA ALA A 411 -71.81 34.34 9.51
C ALA A 411 -73.12 34.92 10.06
N SER A 412 -73.07 35.55 11.24
CA SER A 412 -74.25 36.14 11.88
C SER A 412 -74.78 37.38 11.16
N SER A 413 -73.89 38.16 10.52
CA SER A 413 -74.25 39.38 9.79
C SER A 413 -74.49 39.14 8.30
N ALA A 414 -74.36 37.91 7.81
CA ALA A 414 -74.41 37.59 6.37
C ALA A 414 -75.69 38.07 5.69
N ALA A 415 -76.87 37.83 6.29
CA ALA A 415 -78.14 38.25 5.71
C ALA A 415 -78.27 39.78 5.63
N ALA A 416 -77.87 40.51 6.68
CA ALA A 416 -77.88 41.97 6.70
C ALA A 416 -76.85 42.55 5.73
N CYS A 417 -75.68 41.91 5.60
CA CYS A 417 -74.67 42.30 4.60
C CYS A 417 -75.19 42.09 3.18
N LEU A 418 -75.87 40.98 2.88
CA LEU A 418 -76.47 40.73 1.57
C LEU A 418 -77.60 41.72 1.24
N ALA A 419 -78.39 42.14 2.22
CA ALA A 419 -79.40 43.20 2.04
C ALA A 419 -78.75 44.56 1.74
N ALA A 420 -77.67 44.90 2.45
CA ALA A 420 -76.87 46.09 2.18
C ALA A 420 -76.21 46.04 0.79
N VAL A 421 -75.70 44.88 0.39
CA VAL A 421 -75.12 44.63 -0.92
C VAL A 421 -76.16 44.78 -2.02
N HIS A 422 -77.38 44.25 -1.85
CA HIS A 422 -78.46 44.41 -2.82
C HIS A 422 -78.87 45.88 -2.99
N GLU A 423 -78.93 46.64 -1.89
CA GLU A 423 -79.16 48.08 -1.96
C GLU A 423 -78.03 48.81 -2.69
N ALA A 424 -76.77 48.39 -2.47
CA ALA A 424 -75.62 48.96 -3.16
C ALA A 424 -75.62 48.68 -4.66
N ASP A 425 -75.98 47.46 -5.07
CA ASP A 425 -76.06 47.04 -6.47
C ASP A 425 -77.20 47.73 -7.22
N ALA A 426 -78.31 48.01 -6.53
CA ALA A 426 -79.45 48.74 -7.09
C ALA A 426 -79.23 50.26 -7.19
N ALA A 427 -78.18 50.80 -6.57
CA ALA A 427 -77.88 52.23 -6.58
C ALA A 427 -77.26 52.65 -7.91
N LYS A 428 -77.67 53.82 -8.43
CA LYS A 428 -77.10 54.40 -9.67
C LYS A 428 -75.70 54.96 -9.48
N GLU A 429 -75.35 55.30 -8.24
CA GLU A 429 -74.06 55.85 -7.84
C GLU A 429 -73.47 54.99 -6.72
N ARG A 430 -72.14 54.96 -6.62
CA ARG A 430 -71.43 54.14 -5.65
C ARG A 430 -71.81 54.59 -4.23
N PRO A 431 -72.44 53.73 -3.41
CA PRO A 431 -72.89 54.13 -2.08
C PRO A 431 -71.70 54.35 -1.14
N ASP A 432 -71.83 55.34 -0.24
CA ASP A 432 -70.87 55.51 0.84
C ASP A 432 -70.95 54.32 1.80
N LEU A 433 -69.84 53.56 1.88
CA LEU A 433 -69.77 52.31 2.63
C LEU A 433 -70.08 52.50 4.13
N LYS A 434 -69.68 53.64 4.70
CA LYS A 434 -69.93 53.96 6.12
C LYS A 434 -71.41 54.18 6.40
N SER A 435 -72.08 54.95 5.55
CA SER A 435 -73.51 55.20 5.66
C SER A 435 -74.33 53.92 5.44
N LEU A 436 -73.93 53.10 4.47
CA LEU A 436 -74.58 51.83 4.17
C LEU A 436 -74.44 50.81 5.31
N ALA A 437 -73.23 50.68 5.88
CA ALA A 437 -72.97 49.82 7.03
C ALA A 437 -73.81 50.24 8.26
N ALA A 438 -73.86 51.54 8.54
CA ALA A 438 -74.66 52.08 9.65
C ALA A 438 -76.17 51.84 9.45
N LYS A 439 -76.68 51.98 8.22
CA LYS A 439 -78.09 51.77 7.90
C LYS A 439 -78.54 50.32 8.12
N HIS A 440 -77.68 49.37 7.75
CA HIS A 440 -77.98 47.93 7.88
C HIS A 440 -77.48 47.30 9.18
N GLY A 441 -76.87 48.09 10.07
CA GLY A 441 -76.39 47.64 11.39
C GLY A 441 -75.27 46.60 11.29
N VAL A 442 -74.43 46.68 10.26
CA VAL A 442 -73.35 45.72 10.00
C VAL A 442 -71.97 46.35 10.19
N ASP A 443 -70.98 45.53 10.52
CA ASP A 443 -69.58 45.97 10.61
C ASP A 443 -69.07 46.41 9.24
N LEU A 444 -68.37 47.55 9.21
CA LEU A 444 -67.91 48.20 7.99
C LEU A 444 -66.96 47.31 7.17
N GLU A 445 -66.00 46.66 7.83
CA GLU A 445 -65.01 45.84 7.16
C GLU A 445 -65.63 44.53 6.66
N ILE A 446 -66.57 43.95 7.43
CA ILE A 446 -67.30 42.76 6.99
C ILE A 446 -68.13 43.09 5.74
N LEU A 447 -68.88 44.19 5.74
CA LEU A 447 -69.66 44.62 4.57
C LEU A 447 -68.77 44.91 3.35
N GLY A 448 -67.64 45.58 3.57
CA GLY A 448 -66.63 45.80 2.52
C GLY A 448 -66.16 44.50 1.89
N GLY A 449 -65.84 43.49 2.71
CA GLY A 449 -65.45 42.16 2.23
C GLY A 449 -66.54 41.44 1.43
N TRP A 450 -67.82 41.59 1.78
CA TRP A 450 -68.94 41.03 1.00
C TRP A 450 -69.12 41.72 -0.34
N LEU A 451 -69.01 43.05 -0.39
CA LEU A 451 -69.09 43.84 -1.64
C LEU A 451 -67.92 43.52 -2.57
N ASP A 452 -66.71 43.37 -2.02
CA ASP A 452 -65.53 42.97 -2.78
C ASP A 452 -65.64 41.53 -3.29
N TRP A 453 -66.11 40.59 -2.45
CA TRP A 453 -66.31 39.20 -2.86
C TRP A 453 -67.36 39.04 -3.98
N LEU A 454 -68.40 39.87 -3.96
CA LEU A 454 -69.46 39.89 -4.99
C LEU A 454 -69.14 40.80 -6.18
N GLY A 455 -67.95 41.43 -6.20
CA GLY A 455 -67.51 42.26 -7.32
C GLY A 455 -68.27 43.58 -7.48
N ILE A 456 -68.99 44.02 -6.45
CA ILE A 456 -69.78 45.27 -6.43
C ILE A 456 -68.87 46.47 -6.09
N GLY A 457 -67.58 46.20 -5.84
CA GLY A 457 -66.51 47.19 -5.85
C GLY A 457 -66.63 48.20 -4.72
N ALA A 458 -66.18 47.84 -3.51
CA ALA A 458 -66.06 48.77 -2.39
C ALA A 458 -64.58 49.14 -2.11
N ALA A 459 -63.62 48.26 -2.42
CA ALA A 459 -62.23 48.64 -2.59
C ALA A 459 -62.03 49.40 -3.92
N GLY A 460 -61.06 50.32 -3.99
CA GLY A 460 -60.80 51.18 -5.15
C GLY A 460 -60.53 50.42 -6.47
N GLU A 461 -60.22 51.18 -7.53
CA GLU A 461 -59.85 50.63 -8.85
C GLU A 461 -59.02 49.34 -8.73
N ALA A 462 -59.32 48.35 -9.57
CA ALA A 462 -58.51 47.15 -9.71
C ALA A 462 -57.07 47.56 -10.03
N SER A 463 -56.22 47.60 -9.01
CA SER A 463 -54.78 47.69 -9.20
C SER A 463 -54.34 46.33 -9.70
N THR A 464 -53.96 46.26 -10.98
CA THR A 464 -53.00 45.25 -11.40
C THR A 464 -51.72 45.61 -10.65
N GLY A 465 -51.52 45.01 -9.46
CA GLY A 465 -50.33 45.23 -8.65
C GLY A 465 -49.11 45.09 -9.56
N SER A 466 -48.50 46.23 -9.90
CA SER A 466 -47.61 46.33 -11.05
C SER A 466 -46.45 45.38 -10.84
N PRO A 467 -46.29 44.32 -11.64
CA PRO A 467 -45.14 43.44 -11.48
C PRO A 467 -43.84 44.18 -11.82
N LEU A 468 -43.89 45.30 -12.55
CA LEU A 468 -42.72 46.06 -13.03
C LEU A 468 -42.43 47.28 -12.14
N THR A 469 -41.83 47.05 -10.96
CA THR A 469 -41.59 48.08 -9.95
C THR A 469 -40.22 48.76 -10.04
N GLN A 470 -39.30 48.25 -10.86
CA GLN A 470 -37.93 48.75 -10.94
C GLN A 470 -37.62 49.28 -12.33
N LYS A 471 -37.20 50.55 -12.40
CA LYS A 471 -36.70 51.17 -13.64
C LYS A 471 -35.30 50.64 -13.95
N LEU A 472 -35.07 50.20 -15.18
CA LEU A 472 -33.79 49.76 -15.71
C LEU A 472 -33.23 50.85 -16.62
N GLU A 473 -32.20 51.55 -16.15
CA GLU A 473 -31.62 52.70 -16.89
C GLU A 473 -30.60 52.29 -17.96
N ARG A 474 -30.09 51.04 -17.89
CA ARG A 474 -29.20 50.42 -18.89
C ARG A 474 -29.15 48.91 -18.71
N THR A 475 -28.73 48.19 -19.75
CA THR A 475 -28.35 46.77 -19.65
C THR A 475 -26.84 46.65 -19.40
N PRO A 476 -26.33 45.51 -18.89
CA PRO A 476 -24.89 45.33 -18.65
C PRO A 476 -24.01 45.55 -19.89
N ASP A 477 -24.58 45.30 -21.07
CA ASP A 477 -23.84 45.31 -22.34
C ASP A 477 -24.13 46.56 -23.20
N TYR A 478 -25.21 47.30 -22.94
CA TYR A 478 -25.61 48.47 -23.73
C TYR A 478 -26.28 49.56 -22.87
N ASP A 479 -25.69 50.76 -22.88
CA ASP A 479 -26.15 51.93 -22.11
C ASP A 479 -27.43 52.59 -22.67
N PHE A 480 -27.76 52.36 -23.95
CA PHE A 480 -28.93 52.98 -24.60
C PHE A 480 -30.22 52.15 -24.48
N ILE A 481 -30.14 50.92 -23.96
CA ILE A 481 -31.31 50.05 -23.78
C ILE A 481 -31.91 50.26 -22.40
N GLN A 482 -33.09 50.86 -22.36
CA GLN A 482 -33.80 51.20 -21.12
C GLN A 482 -35.09 50.40 -21.00
N GLY A 483 -35.62 50.26 -19.78
CA GLY A 483 -36.87 49.53 -19.57
C GLY A 483 -37.36 49.51 -18.14
N TRP A 484 -38.28 48.60 -17.87
CA TRP A 484 -38.84 48.33 -16.55
C TRP A 484 -38.82 46.83 -16.27
N LYS A 485 -38.49 46.45 -15.03
CA LYS A 485 -38.35 45.06 -14.62
C LYS A 485 -39.11 44.75 -13.32
N GLY A 486 -39.43 43.47 -13.17
CA GLY A 486 -40.20 42.90 -12.08
C GLY A 486 -39.59 41.63 -11.49
N GLU A 487 -40.29 41.05 -10.51
CA GLU A 487 -39.94 39.72 -10.01
C GLU A 487 -40.16 38.63 -11.09
N GLN A 488 -39.48 37.49 -10.95
CA GLN A 488 -39.61 36.32 -11.84
C GLN A 488 -39.34 36.61 -13.32
N ALA A 489 -38.38 37.50 -13.61
CA ALA A 489 -37.92 37.81 -14.98
C ALA A 489 -38.99 38.45 -15.89
N LEU A 490 -40.06 39.02 -15.32
CA LEU A 490 -40.94 39.94 -16.05
C LEU A 490 -40.18 41.23 -16.38
N GLY A 491 -40.12 41.58 -17.66
CA GLY A 491 -39.44 42.78 -18.12
C GLY A 491 -39.98 43.29 -19.44
N VAL A 492 -40.03 44.61 -19.57
CA VAL A 492 -40.31 45.30 -20.84
C VAL A 492 -39.11 46.19 -21.13
N LEU A 493 -38.49 45.95 -22.29
CA LEU A 493 -37.34 46.72 -22.78
C LEU A 493 -37.78 47.52 -24.00
N ALA A 494 -37.33 48.77 -24.08
CA ALA A 494 -37.53 49.61 -25.24
C ALA A 494 -36.16 50.09 -25.73
N ASN A 495 -35.93 49.94 -27.03
CA ASN A 495 -34.76 50.49 -27.71
C ASN A 495 -35.16 51.84 -28.32
N SER A 496 -34.38 52.89 -28.08
CA SER A 496 -34.49 54.10 -28.90
C SER A 496 -33.93 53.76 -30.28
N SER A 497 -34.73 53.96 -31.34
CA SER A 497 -34.30 53.75 -32.73
C SER A 497 -33.51 54.94 -33.31
N ASP A 498 -33.04 55.87 -32.47
CA ASP A 498 -32.28 57.02 -32.90
C ASP A 498 -30.82 56.87 -32.45
N ALA A 499 -29.91 56.94 -33.42
CA ALA A 499 -28.45 56.91 -33.28
C ALA A 499 -27.88 58.10 -32.51
#